data_AF-A0A8T3QGM6-F1
#
_entry.id   AF-A0A8T3QGM6-F1
#
_cell.length_a   1.000
_cell.length_b   1.000
_cell.length_c   1.000
_cell.angle_alpha   90.00
_cell.angle_beta   90.00
_cell.angle_gamma   90.00
#
_symmetry.space_group_name_H-M   'P 1'
#
loop_
_entity.id
_entity.type
_entity.pdbx_description
1 polymer ?
#
loop_
_entity_poly.entity_id
_entity_poly.type
_entity_poly.pdbx_seq_one_letter_code
_entity_poly.pdbx_strand_id
1 'polypeptide(L)' 'VRAIIDKAYDRATEVLTTHRDRLVALAEKLVAEETVDSEGFESLFSDLPPKDLNNHGIPTVVGPGQPIAEPNPQPA' A
#
# COMPACT_ATOMS: atom_id res chain seq x y z
N VAL A 1 22.00 -6.10 5.78
CA VAL A 1 21.45 -5.25 4.69
C VAL A 1 21.09 -6.09 3.46
N ARG A 2 22.02 -6.85 2.87
CA ARG A 2 21.75 -7.67 1.67
C ARG A 2 20.49 -8.54 1.76
N ALA A 3 20.36 -9.35 2.81
CA ALA A 3 19.19 -10.20 3.03
C ALA A 3 17.84 -9.45 3.10
N ILE A 4 17.83 -8.19 3.53
CA ILE A 4 16.61 -7.38 3.60
C ILE A 4 16.20 -6.94 2.19
N ILE A 5 17.19 -6.54 1.38
CA ILE A 5 16.98 -6.14 -0.01
C ILE A 5 16.49 -7.33 -0.82
N ASP A 6 17.14 -8.49 -0.68
CA ASP A 6 16.78 -9.71 -1.41
C ASP A 6 15.32 -10.10 -1.10
N LYS A 7 14.93 -10.10 0.19
CA LYS A 7 13.54 -10.37 0.59
C LYS A 7 12.54 -9.36 0.01
N ALA A 8 12.88 -8.07 -0.03
CA ALA A 8 12.02 -7.04 -0.59
C ALA A 8 11.88 -7.18 -2.12
N TYR A 9 12.97 -7.53 -2.80
CA TYR A 9 12.99 -7.81 -4.23
C TYR A 9 12.13 -9.02 -4.59
N ASP A 10 12.29 -10.13 -3.86
CA ASP A 10 11.49 -11.34 -4.08
C ASP A 10 10.00 -11.04 -3.89
N ARG A 11 9.65 -10.31 -2.84
CA ARG A 11 8.26 -9.91 -2.59
C ARG A 11 7.71 -9.00 -3.68
N ALA A 12 8.48 -8.00 -4.13
CA ALA A 12 8.06 -7.12 -5.22
C ALA A 12 7.84 -7.93 -6.51
N THR A 13 8.74 -8.85 -6.81
CA THR A 13 8.67 -9.73 -7.98
C THR A 13 7.43 -10.62 -7.92
N GLU A 14 7.15 -11.24 -6.77
CA GLU A 14 5.95 -12.04 -6.54
C GLU A 14 4.67 -11.22 -6.78
N VAL A 15 4.59 -10.01 -6.25
CA VAL A 15 3.42 -9.13 -6.42
C VAL A 15 3.23 -8.75 -7.89
N LEU A 16 4.30 -8.32 -8.57
CA LEU A 16 4.24 -7.90 -9.98
C LEU A 16 3.94 -9.06 -10.93
N THR A 17 4.36 -10.28 -10.58
CA THR A 17 4.07 -11.48 -11.39
C THR A 17 2.66 -12.02 -11.14
N THR A 18 2.18 -11.98 -9.90
CA THR A 18 0.81 -12.40 -9.55
C THR A 18 -0.25 -11.49 -10.16
N HIS A 19 0.02 -10.18 -10.24
CA HIS A 19 -0.90 -9.17 -10.79
C HIS A 19 -0.41 -8.59 -12.13
N ARG A 20 0.16 -9.47 -12.98
CA ARG A 20 0.76 -9.11 -14.27
C ARG A 20 -0.22 -8.41 -15.21
N ASP A 21 -1.48 -8.84 -15.19
CA ASP A 21 -2.59 -8.26 -15.96
C ASP A 21 -2.74 -6.75 -15.70
N ARG A 22 -2.69 -6.34 -14.44
CA ARG A 22 -2.80 -4.92 -14.05
C ARG A 22 -1.56 -4.12 -14.41
N LEU A 23 -0.38 -4.74 -14.29
CA LEU A 23 0.87 -4.14 -14.74
C LEU A 23 0.83 -3.85 -16.25
N VAL A 24 0.28 -4.78 -17.05
CA VAL A 24 0.10 -4.58 -18.49
C VAL A 24 -0.91 -3.47 -18.77
N ALA A 25 -2.07 -3.47 -18.11
CA ALA A 25 -3.08 -2.42 -18.28
C ALA A 25 -2.54 -1.02 -17.95
N LEU A 26 -1.76 -0.90 -16.87
CA LEU A 26 -1.09 0.36 -16.53
C LEU A 26 -0.07 0.78 -17.59
N ALA A 27 0.72 -0.16 -18.11
CA ALA A 27 1.70 0.11 -19.15
C ALA A 27 1.03 0.57 -20.46
N GLU A 28 -0.05 -0.10 -20.88
CA GLU A 28 -0.84 0.29 -22.06
C GLU A 28 -1.40 1.70 -21.91
N LYS A 29 -1.93 2.03 -20.72
CA LYS A 29 -2.42 3.38 -20.42
C LYS A 29 -1.31 4.43 -20.50
N LEU A 30 -0.14 4.16 -19.92
CA LEU A 30 1.02 5.06 -20.00
C LEU A 30 1.55 5.23 -21.43
N VAL A 31 1.47 4.19 -22.26
CA VAL A 31 1.82 4.30 -23.68
C VAL A 31 0.86 5.22 -24.44
N ALA A 32 -0.43 5.21 -24.09
CA ALA A 32 -1.45 6.02 -24.75
C ALA A 32 -1.48 7.47 -24.26
N GLU A 33 -1.32 7.70 -22.95
CA GLU A 33 -1.58 8.98 -22.29
C GLU A 33 -0.30 9.67 -21.75
N GLU A 34 0.87 9.03 -21.88
CA GLU A 34 2.21 9.42 -21.37
C GLU A 34 2.32 9.51 -19.84
N THR A 35 1.23 9.87 -19.16
CA THR A 35 1.13 10.05 -17.73
C THR A 35 -0.19 9.48 -17.23
N VAL A 36 -0.20 9.03 -15.99
CA VAL A 36 -1.41 8.58 -15.29
C VAL A 36 -1.42 9.30 -13.95
N ASP A 37 -2.48 10.05 -13.68
CA ASP A 37 -2.67 10.70 -12.39
C ASP A 37 -3.03 9.67 -11.28
N SER A 38 -2.98 10.11 -10.02
CA SER A 38 -3.23 9.23 -8.88
C SER A 38 -4.62 8.59 -8.90
N GLU A 39 -5.67 9.32 -9.29
CA GLU A 39 -7.03 8.76 -9.36
C GLU A 39 -7.13 7.73 -10.48
N GLY A 40 -6.57 8.06 -11.65
CA GLY A 40 -6.45 7.17 -12.78
C GLY A 40 -5.67 5.89 -12.47
N PHE A 41 -4.67 5.95 -11.60
CA PHE A 41 -3.93 4.78 -11.13
C PHE A 41 -4.76 3.93 -10.16
N GLU A 42 -5.29 4.54 -9.09
CA GLU A 42 -6.06 3.83 -8.05
C GLU A 42 -7.30 3.13 -8.63
N SER A 43 -7.90 3.69 -9.69
CA SER A 43 -9.02 3.07 -10.39
C SER A 43 -8.71 1.66 -10.94
N LEU A 44 -7.46 1.41 -11.35
CA LEU A 44 -6.98 0.10 -11.84
C LEU A 44 -6.87 -0.96 -10.72
N PHE A 45 -6.96 -0.53 -9.47
CA PHE A 45 -6.80 -1.36 -8.28
C PHE A 45 -8.03 -1.35 -7.37
N SER A 46 -9.15 -0.79 -7.83
CA SER A 46 -10.38 -0.58 -7.05
C SER A 46 -11.08 -1.85 -6.54
N ASP A 47 -10.79 -3.00 -7.14
CA ASP A 47 -11.28 -4.33 -6.77
C ASP A 47 -10.38 -5.08 -5.77
N LEU A 48 -9.21 -4.51 -5.43
CA LEU A 48 -8.36 -5.05 -4.36
C LEU A 48 -8.85 -4.60 -2.98
N PRO A 49 -8.60 -5.41 -1.93
CA PRO A 49 -8.89 -4.98 -0.57
C PRO A 49 -8.17 -3.66 -0.25
N PRO A 50 -8.79 -2.79 0.56
CA PRO A 50 -8.20 -1.51 0.93
C PRO A 50 -6.77 -1.67 1.42
N LYS A 51 -5.89 -0.82 0.91
CA LYS A 51 -4.48 -0.77 1.31
C LYS A 51 -4.41 -0.56 2.83
N ASP A 52 -3.83 -1.53 3.54
CA ASP A 52 -3.69 -1.46 4.99
C ASP A 52 -2.72 -0.33 5.36
N LEU A 53 -3.27 0.81 5.76
CA LEU A 53 -2.52 2.02 6.14
C LEU A 53 -1.54 1.75 7.29
N ASN A 54 -1.76 0.70 8.08
CA ASN A 54 -0.93 0.34 9.23
C ASN A 54 0.33 -0.46 8.85
N ASN A 55 0.44 -0.94 7.61
CA ASN A 55 1.55 -1.82 7.18
C ASN A 55 2.56 -1.13 6.25
N HIS A 56 2.39 0.17 6.01
CA HIS A 56 3.46 1.00 5.47
C HIS A 56 4.33 1.46 6.63
N GLY A 57 5.66 1.40 6.49
CA GLY A 57 6.63 1.85 7.49
C GLY A 57 6.59 3.35 7.78
N ILE A 58 5.41 3.97 7.87
CA ILE A 58 5.22 5.19 8.64
C ILE A 58 5.54 4.83 10.10
N PRO A 59 6.60 5.38 10.71
CA PRO A 59 6.62 5.39 12.16
C PRO A 59 5.37 6.18 12.56
N THR A 60 4.43 5.54 13.26
CA THR A 60 3.49 6.29 14.10
C THR A 60 4.37 7.10 15.03
N VAL A 61 4.59 8.38 14.70
CA VAL A 61 5.08 9.36 15.65
C VAL A 61 3.94 9.50 16.65
N VAL A 62 4.01 8.73 17.73
CA VAL A 62 3.26 9.03 18.95
C VAL A 62 3.83 10.36 19.45
N GLY A 63 3.30 11.47 18.94
CA GLY A 63 3.58 12.79 19.50
C GLY A 63 3.05 12.84 20.94
N PRO A 64 3.69 13.62 21.84
CA PRO A 64 3.30 13.74 23.25
C PRO A 64 2.01 14.57 23.40
N GLY A 65 0.91 14.13 22.78
CA GLY A 65 -0.35 14.85 22.73
C GLY A 65 -1.52 14.11 22.10
N GLN A 66 -1.40 12.82 21.73
CA GLN A 66 -2.59 12.05 21.38
C GLN A 66 -3.40 11.72 22.65
N PRO A 67 -4.72 11.95 22.66
CA PRO A 67 -5.57 11.57 23.79
C PRO A 67 -5.52 10.05 23.93
N ILE A 68 -5.03 9.59 25.08
CA ILE A 68 -5.28 8.23 25.57
C ILE A 68 -6.79 7.99 25.51
N ALA A 69 -7.23 7.03 24.69
CA ALA A 69 -8.60 6.57 24.74
C ALA A 69 -8.87 6.05 26.16
N GLU A 70 -9.73 6.75 26.91
CA GLU A 70 -10.14 6.34 28.25
C GLU A 70 -10.71 4.91 28.18
N PRO A 71 -10.26 3.98 29.03
CA PRO A 71 -10.86 2.66 29.10
C PRO A 71 -12.29 2.81 29.62
N ASN A 72 -13.26 2.43 28.78
CA ASN A 72 -14.68 2.36 29.13
C ASN A 72 -14.84 1.57 30.45
N PRO A 73 -15.55 2.09 31.48
CA PRO A 73 -15.69 1.38 32.73
C PRO A 73 -16.41 0.05 32.51
N GLN A 74 -15.76 -1.03 32.90
CA GLN A 74 -16.34 -2.37 32.89
C GLN A 74 -17.42 -2.44 33.98
N PRO A 75 -18.66 -2.86 33.68
CA PRO A 75 -19.69 -3.01 34.70
C PRO A 75 -19.27 -4.10 35.70
N ALA A 76 -19.48 -3.83 36.99
CA ALA A 76 -19.21 -4.73 38.11
C ALA A 76 -20.15 -5.95 38.14
#